data_AF-A0A7K2BWQ7-F1
#
_entry.id   AF-A0A7K2BWQ7-F1
#
_cell.length_a   1.000
_cell.length_b   1.000
_cell.length_c   1.000
_cell.angle_alpha   90.00
_cell.angle_beta   90.00
_cell.angle_gamma   90.00
#
_symmetry.space_group_name_H-M   'P 1'
#
loop_
_entity.id
_entity.type
_entity.pdbx_description
1 polymer ?
#
loop_
_entity_poly.entity_id
_entity_poly.type
_entity_poly.pdbx_seq_one_letter_code
_entity_poly.pdbx_strand_id
1 'polypeptide(L)'
;MADGTGDAAGQSPIRDRSPIDTGRALSLLADGEVELRGRMPYSSNTTFLVDVTHEGLDAQAIYKPVRGERPLWDFPSGLAHREAGAFWMDAALGWDV
;
A
#
# COMPACT_ATOMS: atom_id res chain seq x y z
N MET A 1 -17.07 42.62 -2.04
CA MET A 1 -15.97 41.82 -1.46
C MET A 1 -16.56 40.45 -1.18
N ALA A 2 -16.51 39.56 -2.17
CA ALA A 2 -16.87 38.15 -1.98
C ALA A 2 -15.55 37.41 -1.80
N ASP A 3 -15.35 36.90 -0.60
CA ASP A 3 -14.16 36.17 -0.18
C ASP A 3 -14.12 34.82 -0.91
N GLY A 4 -12.96 34.51 -1.47
CA GLY A 4 -12.77 33.38 -2.36
C GLY A 4 -12.83 32.07 -1.61
N THR A 5 -13.80 31.21 -1.96
CA THR A 5 -13.77 29.79 -1.62
C THR A 5 -12.58 29.16 -2.34
N GLY A 6 -11.43 29.14 -1.67
CA GLY A 6 -10.23 28.47 -2.11
C GLY A 6 -10.43 26.97 -2.10
N ASP A 7 -10.39 26.39 -3.28
CA ASP A 7 -10.46 24.97 -3.61
C ASP A 7 -9.44 24.17 -2.78
N ALA A 8 -9.88 23.12 -2.07
CA ALA A 8 -9.01 22.21 -1.32
C ALA A 8 -8.30 21.19 -2.25
N ALA A 9 -7.95 21.63 -3.46
CA ALA A 9 -7.24 20.85 -4.47
C ALA A 9 -5.75 21.19 -4.39
N GLY A 10 -4.98 20.45 -3.58
CA GLY A 10 -3.54 20.71 -3.53
C GLY A 10 -2.65 19.77 -2.72
N GLN A 11 -3.19 18.90 -1.87
CA GLN A 11 -2.36 17.93 -1.13
C GLN A 11 -2.56 16.52 -1.68
N SER A 12 -1.46 15.89 -2.07
CA SER A 12 -1.43 14.47 -2.43
C SER A 12 -1.98 13.65 -1.24
N PRO A 13 -2.87 12.67 -1.47
CA PRO A 13 -3.29 11.75 -0.42
C PRO A 13 -2.15 10.84 0.06
N ILE A 14 -1.08 10.73 -0.75
CA ILE A 14 0.15 10.01 -0.42
C ILE A 14 1.07 10.98 0.32
N ARG A 15 1.38 10.65 1.57
CA ARG A 15 2.27 11.39 2.48
C ARG A 15 3.72 11.17 2.04
N ASP A 16 4.48 12.25 1.96
CA ASP A 16 5.93 12.16 1.82
C ASP A 16 6.55 11.54 3.08
N ARG A 17 7.54 10.66 2.89
CA ARG A 17 8.34 10.09 3.97
C ARG A 17 9.78 9.83 3.54
N SER A 18 10.68 9.80 4.51
CA SER A 18 12.03 9.26 4.29
C SER A 18 12.00 7.74 4.03
N PRO A 19 13.02 7.16 3.38
CA PRO A 19 13.18 5.72 3.27
C PRO A 19 13.05 5.01 4.63
N ILE A 20 12.42 3.83 4.64
CA ILE A 20 12.29 2.97 5.81
C ILE A 20 13.17 1.75 5.53
N ASP A 21 13.98 1.36 6.51
CA ASP A 21 14.74 0.12 6.46
C ASP A 21 13.83 -1.09 6.21
N THR A 22 14.26 -2.03 5.38
CA THR A 22 13.46 -3.18 4.97
C THR A 22 12.96 -4.01 6.14
N GLY A 23 13.81 -4.26 7.16
CA GLY A 23 13.41 -5.03 8.34
C GLY A 23 12.29 -4.32 9.12
N ARG A 24 12.43 -3.01 9.32
CA ARG A 24 11.38 -2.21 9.96
C ARG A 24 10.09 -2.13 9.15
N ALA A 25 10.20 -2.02 7.82
CA ALA A 25 9.04 -2.03 6.95
C ALA A 25 8.29 -3.37 7.03
N LEU A 26 9.01 -4.49 7.06
CA LEU A 26 8.40 -5.81 7.22
C LEU A 26 7.67 -5.96 8.56
N SER A 27 8.28 -5.56 9.68
CA SER A 27 7.61 -5.58 10.99
C SER A 27 6.36 -4.69 11.01
N LEU A 28 6.44 -3.49 10.43
CA LEU A 28 5.29 -2.59 10.32
C LEU A 28 4.13 -3.24 9.54
N LEU A 29 4.42 -3.86 8.39
CA LEU A 29 3.39 -4.46 7.53
C LEU A 29 2.83 -5.77 8.08
N ALA A 30 3.60 -6.51 8.88
CA ALA A 30 3.17 -7.77 9.47
C ALA A 30 2.35 -7.58 10.75
N ASP A 31 2.76 -6.66 11.62
CA ASP A 31 2.28 -6.57 13.00
C ASP A 31 1.64 -5.20 13.33
N GLY A 32 1.56 -4.29 12.37
CA GLY A 32 1.01 -2.95 12.58
C GLY A 32 -0.51 -2.89 12.64
N GLU A 33 -1.01 -1.92 13.41
CA GLU A 33 -2.42 -1.55 13.39
C GLU A 33 -2.75 -0.82 12.09
N VAL A 34 -3.86 -1.19 11.46
CA VAL A 34 -4.24 -0.70 10.13
C VAL A 34 -5.48 0.17 10.20
N GLU A 35 -5.36 1.43 9.77
CA GLU A 35 -6.48 2.35 9.60
C GLU A 35 -6.76 2.59 8.10
N LEU A 36 -8.01 2.37 7.69
CA LEU A 36 -8.44 2.57 6.32
C LEU A 36 -8.60 4.05 5.99
N ARG A 37 -7.89 4.54 4.96
CA ARG A 37 -7.98 5.94 4.52
C ARG A 37 -8.85 6.13 3.30
N GLY A 38 -8.82 5.17 2.38
CA GLY A 38 -9.68 5.21 1.21
C GLY A 38 -9.35 4.16 0.17
N ARG A 39 -10.19 4.10 -0.86
CA ARG A 39 -10.00 3.22 -2.01
C ARG A 39 -9.15 3.91 -3.06
N MET A 40 -8.17 3.20 -3.60
CA MET A 40 -7.37 3.68 -4.72
C MET A 40 -8.16 3.54 -6.03
N PRO A 41 -8.40 4.63 -6.78
CA PRO A 41 -9.04 4.55 -8.08
C PRO A 41 -8.10 3.91 -9.11
N TYR A 42 -8.66 3.41 -10.21
CA TYR A 42 -7.93 2.88 -11.38
C TYR A 42 -7.06 1.63 -11.14
N SER A 43 -7.22 0.92 -10.02
CA SER A 43 -6.61 -0.39 -9.83
C SER A 43 -7.46 -1.50 -10.48
N SER A 44 -6.80 -2.51 -11.05
CA SER A 44 -7.43 -3.70 -11.62
C SER A 44 -8.06 -4.62 -10.58
N ASN A 45 -7.59 -4.51 -9.33
CA ASN A 45 -8.10 -5.22 -8.15
C ASN A 45 -8.60 -4.22 -7.11
N THR A 46 -9.35 -4.70 -6.12
CA THR A 46 -9.66 -3.86 -4.96
C THR A 46 -8.36 -3.49 -4.25
N THR A 47 -8.10 -2.19 -4.10
CA THR A 47 -6.87 -1.65 -3.54
C THR A 47 -7.21 -0.47 -2.65
N PHE A 48 -6.63 -0.44 -1.45
CA PHE A 48 -6.85 0.60 -0.47
C PHE A 48 -5.55 1.26 -0.06
N LEU A 49 -5.63 2.56 0.22
CA LEU A 49 -4.62 3.28 0.98
C LEU A 49 -4.95 3.14 2.46
N VAL A 50 -3.96 2.72 3.25
CA VAL A 50 -4.08 2.57 4.69
C VAL A 50 -2.95 3.31 5.39
N ASP A 51 -3.22 3.78 6.59
CA ASP A 51 -2.20 4.16 7.55
C ASP A 51 -1.89 2.94 8.41
N VAL A 52 -0.60 2.68 8.67
CA VAL A 52 -0.14 1.55 9.48
C VAL A 52 0.77 2.07 10.57
N THR A 53 0.51 1.66 11.81
CA THR A 53 1.29 2.07 12.97
C THR A 53 1.84 0.87 13.73
N HIS A 54 3.12 0.89 14.06
CA HIS A 54 3.79 -0.17 14.83
C HIS A 54 5.06 0.36 15.49
N GLU A 55 5.21 0.14 16.80
CA GLU A 55 6.42 0.50 17.56
C GLU A 55 7.01 1.89 17.25
N GLY A 56 6.15 2.91 17.27
CA GLY A 56 6.55 4.31 17.03
C GLY A 56 6.84 4.66 15.56
N LEU A 57 6.64 3.73 14.62
CA LEU A 57 6.60 4.00 13.19
C LEU A 57 5.15 4.19 12.74
N ASP A 58 4.91 5.25 11.95
CA ASP A 58 3.66 5.52 11.24
C ASP A 58 4.01 5.71 9.76
N ALA A 59 3.43 4.90 8.89
CA ALA A 59 3.57 5.06 7.45
C ALA A 59 2.32 4.63 6.69
N GLN A 60 2.21 5.09 5.45
CA GLN A 60 1.19 4.61 4.52
C GLN A 60 1.60 3.31 3.84
N ALA A 61 0.62 2.43 3.63
CA ALA A 61 0.77 1.19 2.88
C ALA A 61 -0.39 0.97 1.90
N ILE A 62 -0.17 0.03 0.98
CA ILE A 62 -1.20 -0.45 0.05
C ILE A 62 -1.75 -1.78 0.55
N TYR A 63 -3.07 -1.82 0.80
CA TYR A 63 -3.77 -3.04 1.19
C TYR A 63 -4.57 -3.60 0.01
N LYS A 64 -4.25 -4.84 -0.40
CA LYS A 64 -4.91 -5.60 -1.47
C LYS A 64 -5.53 -6.87 -0.87
N PRO A 65 -6.82 -6.86 -0.45
CA PRO A 65 -7.45 -8.05 0.11
C PRO A 65 -7.66 -9.13 -0.95
N VAL A 66 -7.45 -10.40 -0.58
CA VAL A 66 -7.72 -11.56 -1.46
C VAL A 66 -9.16 -11.57 -1.97
N ARG A 67 -10.15 -11.27 -1.10
CA ARG A 67 -11.57 -11.19 -1.50
C ARG A 67 -11.84 -10.14 -2.58
N GLY A 68 -10.96 -9.15 -2.71
CA GLY A 68 -11.07 -8.08 -3.67
C GLY A 68 -10.37 -8.36 -5.01
N GLU A 69 -9.86 -9.57 -5.21
CA GLU A 69 -9.18 -9.96 -6.44
C GLU A 69 -10.17 -10.15 -7.59
N ARG A 70 -9.72 -9.78 -8.78
CA ARG A 70 -10.35 -10.09 -10.06
C ARG A 70 -9.60 -11.28 -10.66
N PRO A 71 -10.22 -12.46 -10.78
CA PRO A 71 -9.57 -13.65 -11.29
C PRO A 71 -9.01 -13.48 -12.72
N LEU A 72 -7.93 -14.20 -13.00
CA LEU A 72 -7.38 -14.36 -14.35
C LEU A 72 -7.66 -15.78 -14.84
N TRP A 73 -7.94 -15.93 -16.13
CA TRP A 73 -8.37 -17.21 -16.72
C TRP A 73 -7.25 -18.27 -16.75
N ASP A 74 -6.00 -17.83 -16.72
CA ASP A 74 -4.77 -18.61 -16.87
C ASP A 74 -4.02 -18.84 -15.55
N PHE A 75 -4.58 -18.39 -14.40
CA PHE A 75 -3.91 -18.51 -13.11
C PHE A 75 -4.83 -18.97 -11.97
N PRO A 76 -4.28 -19.66 -10.96
CA PRO A 76 -4.98 -19.89 -9.70
C PRO A 76 -5.38 -18.60 -8.99
N SER A 77 -6.36 -18.69 -8.09
CA SER A 77 -6.74 -17.63 -7.14
C SER A 77 -5.56 -17.23 -6.23
N GLY A 78 -5.68 -16.09 -5.56
CA GLY A 78 -4.64 -15.57 -4.67
C GLY A 78 -3.65 -14.64 -5.38
N LEU A 79 -4.11 -13.89 -6.37
CA LEU A 79 -3.32 -12.92 -7.12
C LEU A 79 -2.72 -11.84 -6.21
N ALA A 80 -3.39 -11.55 -5.09
CA ALA A 80 -2.92 -10.59 -4.08
C ALA A 80 -1.53 -10.93 -3.51
N HIS A 81 -1.13 -12.21 -3.51
CA HIS A 81 0.17 -12.64 -2.97
C HIS A 81 1.34 -12.40 -3.92
N ARG A 82 1.10 -12.04 -5.19
CA ARG A 82 2.16 -11.92 -6.20
C ARG A 82 3.19 -10.86 -5.86
N GLU A 83 2.77 -9.75 -5.29
CA GLU A 83 3.68 -8.66 -4.91
C GLU A 83 4.64 -9.11 -3.81
N ALA A 84 4.12 -9.80 -2.79
CA ALA A 84 4.95 -10.39 -1.75
C ALA A 84 5.89 -11.46 -2.32
N GLY A 85 5.39 -12.31 -3.22
CA GLY A 85 6.20 -13.31 -3.90
C GLY A 85 7.32 -12.70 -4.75
N ALA A 86 7.04 -11.61 -5.46
CA ALA A 86 8.03 -10.87 -6.24
C ALA A 86 9.12 -10.27 -5.33
N PHE A 87 8.74 -9.66 -4.21
CA PHE A 87 9.69 -9.15 -3.21
C PHE A 87 10.62 -10.25 -2.67
N TRP A 88 10.07 -11.41 -2.29
CA TRP A 88 10.89 -12.52 -1.81
C TRP A 88 11.76 -13.14 -2.90
N MET A 89 11.27 -13.17 -4.14
CA MET A 89 12.04 -13.64 -5.29
C MET A 89 13.21 -12.71 -5.60
N ASP A 90 13.00 -11.39 -5.56
CA ASP A 90 14.05 -10.39 -5.71
C ASP A 90 15.17 -10.59 -4.68
N ALA A 91 14.80 -10.69 -3.41
CA ALA A 91 15.73 -10.93 -2.31
C ALA A 91 16.52 -12.25 -2.50
N ALA A 92 15.86 -13.31 -2.99
CA ALA A 92 16.52 -14.59 -3.27
C ALA A 92 17.48 -14.53 -4.47
N LEU A 93 17.23 -13.64 -5.43
CA LEU A 93 18.07 -13.44 -6.61
C LEU A 93 19.16 -12.38 -6.39
N GLY A 94 19.06 -11.59 -5.31
CA GLY A 94 20.01 -10.54 -4.97
C GLY A 94 20.00 -9.38 -5.96
N TRP A 95 18.83 -9.09 -6.55
CA TRP A 95 18.68 -8.04 -7.54
C TRP A 95 18.53 -6.64 -6.92
N ASP A 96 17.91 -6.53 -5.74
CA ASP A 96 17.80 -5.28 -4.97
C ASP A 96 17.13 -4.16 -5.79
N VAL A 97 15.97 -4.48 -6.39
CA VAL A 97 15.14 -3.54 -7.21
C VAL A 97 13.80 -3.18 -6.59
#